data_AF-A0A452ZPN5-F1
#
_entry.id   AF-A0A452ZPN5-F1
#
_cell.length_a   1.000
_cell.length_b   1.000
_cell.length_c   1.000
_cell.angle_alpha   90.00
_cell.angle_beta   90.00
_cell.angle_gamma   90.00
#
_symmetry.space_group_name_H-M   'P 1'
#
loop_
_entity.id
_entity.type
_entity.pdbx_description
1 polymer ?
#
loop_
_entity_poly.entity_id
_entity_poly.type
_entity_poly.pdbx_seq_one_letter_code
_entity_poly.pdbx_strand_id
1 'polypeptide(L)'
;LGPWKEHRQNPIYKADKSLGARNGGRLFMFEGSLYRPGQDCSGTYGRKIKLYKVEKLSKEEYKEVPVELGIEEPKKGRNAWNGMRYHHLDAQQLESGRWIAVMDGDRVPSGDSTRRSISGYLGFLLAIVLVTFVGFVKGAINCYIPPSFWAAPARRNELSRILPVYRFNQKVRRYSTSLGRYITATKARLNEKTWSNKLFFCVIALLGTVNVCIAVHFLLGGNGTEEAYTHQGQRSQFTMVTMTYEARLWNLKMFVEHYSRCESVREIVVVWNKGNPPGSDAFDSTVPVRIRVEELNSLNNRFRVDPLIKTRAVLELDDDIMMTCSDVEKGFKVWREHPERMVGFYPRMIDGDPPQYRNERYARGKKGYNLILTGAAFMDSEFAFRRYWSEEAREGRDYVHKNFNCEDLLMNFMYANASSGAGGRTVEYVHPAWAIDTSKLSSVAISRDTQKHYDVRTKCLAKFSSIYGPLPQKWEFGRREDGWDK
;
A
#
# COMPACT_ATOMS: atom_id res chain seq x y z
N LEU A 1 6.93 15.96 -45.01
CA LEU A 1 5.77 16.80 -44.65
C LEU A 1 5.42 17.62 -45.88
N GLY A 2 4.27 17.35 -46.51
CA GLY A 2 3.83 18.05 -47.72
C GLY A 2 3.16 19.40 -47.40
N PRO A 3 2.74 20.17 -48.42
CA PRO A 3 1.97 21.39 -48.18
C PRO A 3 0.57 21.01 -47.67
N TRP A 4 0.34 21.17 -46.37
CA TRP A 4 -0.98 21.00 -45.75
C TRP A 4 -1.72 22.35 -45.75
N LYS A 5 -2.97 22.35 -46.22
CA LYS A 5 -3.86 23.52 -46.12
C LYS A 5 -4.76 23.35 -44.89
N GLU A 6 -4.78 24.36 -44.02
CA GLU A 6 -5.62 24.38 -42.83
C GLU A 6 -7.11 24.29 -43.18
N HIS A 7 -7.86 23.49 -42.42
CA HIS A 7 -9.31 23.35 -42.61
C HIS A 7 -10.04 24.61 -42.15
N ARG A 8 -11.11 25.02 -42.86
CA ARG A 8 -11.84 26.28 -42.56
C ARG A 8 -12.43 26.35 -41.14
N GLN A 9 -12.70 25.19 -40.54
CA GLN A 9 -13.23 25.08 -39.17
C GLN A 9 -12.13 24.86 -38.11
N ASN A 10 -10.85 25.11 -38.41
CA ASN A 10 -9.80 25.06 -37.37
C ASN A 10 -9.85 26.33 -36.49
N PRO A 11 -9.78 26.22 -35.14
CA PRO A 11 -9.93 25.01 -34.34
C PRO A 11 -11.38 24.54 -34.24
N ILE A 12 -11.57 23.22 -34.34
CA ILE A 12 -12.88 22.54 -34.30
C ILE A 12 -13.61 22.86 -32.99
N TYR A 13 -12.87 22.96 -31.88
CA TYR A 13 -13.39 23.42 -30.58
C TYR A 13 -12.51 24.53 -30.02
N LYS A 14 -13.15 25.53 -29.40
CA LYS A 14 -12.49 26.58 -28.62
C LYS A 14 -12.91 26.43 -27.17
N ALA A 15 -11.94 26.32 -26.27
CA ALA A 15 -12.05 26.41 -24.80
C ALA A 15 -12.27 25.13 -23.98
N ASP A 16 -13.26 24.27 -24.25
CA ASP A 16 -13.54 23.17 -23.32
C ASP A 16 -12.63 21.94 -23.54
N LYS A 17 -11.72 21.73 -22.59
CA LYS A 17 -10.78 20.60 -22.53
C LYS A 17 -11.47 19.24 -22.33
N SER A 18 -12.72 19.22 -21.90
CA SER A 18 -13.52 18.00 -21.76
C SER A 18 -14.01 17.46 -23.10
N LEU A 19 -14.05 18.29 -24.16
CA LEU A 19 -14.66 17.94 -25.45
C LEU A 19 -13.78 17.10 -26.37
N GLY A 20 -12.64 16.58 -25.91
CA GLY A 20 -11.87 15.61 -26.71
C GLY A 20 -11.19 16.21 -27.94
N ALA A 21 -10.96 17.53 -27.96
CA ALA A 21 -10.38 18.23 -29.11
C ALA A 21 -8.92 17.80 -29.39
N ARG A 22 -8.19 17.39 -28.35
CA ARG A 22 -6.83 16.86 -28.51
C ARG A 22 -6.91 15.41 -29.01
N ASN A 23 -6.10 15.09 -30.02
CA ASN A 23 -6.11 13.76 -30.62
C ASN A 23 -5.64 12.70 -29.61
N GLY A 24 -6.43 11.64 -29.45
CA GLY A 24 -6.16 10.49 -28.58
C GLY A 24 -5.69 9.24 -29.34
N GLY A 25 -5.39 9.34 -30.64
CA GLY A 25 -4.92 8.20 -31.41
C GLY A 25 -5.10 8.34 -32.92
N ARG A 26 -4.87 7.25 -33.64
CA ARG A 26 -5.14 7.20 -35.08
C ARG A 26 -6.65 7.07 -35.33
N LEU A 27 -7.17 7.74 -36.35
CA LEU A 27 -8.55 7.50 -36.79
C LEU A 27 -8.64 6.11 -37.43
N PHE A 28 -9.73 5.40 -37.19
CA PHE A 28 -9.92 4.05 -37.71
C PHE A 28 -11.33 3.87 -38.29
N MET A 29 -11.45 2.98 -39.27
CA MET A 29 -12.73 2.61 -39.87
C MET A 29 -13.30 1.39 -39.14
N PHE A 30 -14.51 1.50 -38.60
CA PHE A 30 -15.22 0.38 -37.98
C PHE A 30 -16.64 0.35 -38.51
N GLU A 31 -17.09 -0.82 -39.01
CA GLU A 31 -18.44 -1.00 -39.59
C GLU A 31 -18.83 0.10 -40.60
N GLY A 32 -17.89 0.47 -41.49
CA GLY A 32 -18.11 1.48 -42.53
C GLY A 32 -18.15 2.93 -42.04
N SER A 33 -17.97 3.19 -40.74
CA SER A 33 -17.90 4.53 -40.16
C SER A 33 -16.48 4.89 -39.72
N LEU A 34 -16.10 6.16 -39.88
CA LEU A 34 -14.81 6.68 -39.42
C LEU A 34 -14.92 7.13 -37.96
N TYR A 35 -14.01 6.65 -37.12
CA TYR A 35 -13.96 7.01 -35.70
C TYR A 35 -12.68 7.76 -35.34
N ARG A 36 -12.82 8.73 -34.44
CA ARG A 36 -11.72 9.52 -33.89
C ARG A 36 -11.63 9.36 -32.37
N PRO A 37 -10.50 8.87 -31.85
CA PRO A 37 -10.19 8.98 -30.43
C PRO A 37 -9.85 10.44 -30.05
N GLY A 38 -10.45 10.94 -28.99
CA GLY A 38 -10.19 12.27 -28.42
C GLY A 38 -9.85 12.20 -26.94
N GLN A 39 -9.00 13.10 -26.45
CA GLN A 39 -8.61 13.14 -25.04
C GLN A 39 -9.50 14.08 -24.22
N ASP A 40 -10.20 13.54 -23.23
CA ASP A 40 -10.79 14.34 -22.16
C ASP A 40 -9.68 14.80 -21.21
N CYS A 41 -9.39 16.09 -21.23
CA CYS A 41 -8.39 16.73 -20.37
C CYS A 41 -9.03 17.55 -19.25
N SER A 42 -10.28 17.26 -18.88
CA SER A 42 -10.94 17.87 -17.73
C SER A 42 -10.27 17.42 -16.42
N GLY A 43 -9.97 18.38 -15.53
CA GLY A 43 -9.31 18.11 -14.24
C GLY A 43 -7.81 17.77 -14.34
N THR A 44 -7.43 16.77 -15.15
CA THR A 44 -6.03 16.41 -15.40
C THR A 44 -5.79 16.14 -16.89
N TYR A 45 -4.55 16.38 -17.34
CA TYR A 45 -4.16 16.09 -18.73
C TYR A 45 -4.31 14.60 -19.01
N GLY A 46 -5.05 14.25 -20.08
CA GLY A 46 -5.24 12.87 -20.49
C GLY A 46 -6.02 12.03 -19.47
N ARG A 47 -7.05 12.61 -18.86
CA ARG A 47 -7.89 11.92 -17.87
C ARG A 47 -8.49 10.63 -18.43
N LYS A 48 -9.05 10.69 -19.64
CA LYS A 48 -9.60 9.52 -20.33
C LYS A 48 -9.72 9.72 -21.84
N ILE A 49 -9.96 8.64 -22.56
CA ILE A 49 -10.34 8.67 -23.98
C ILE A 49 -11.86 8.83 -24.13
N LYS A 50 -12.26 9.68 -25.08
CA LYS A 50 -13.60 9.74 -25.66
C LYS A 50 -13.53 9.28 -27.10
N LEU A 51 -14.58 8.65 -27.59
CA LEU A 51 -14.68 8.21 -28.97
C LEU A 51 -15.72 9.04 -29.70
N TYR A 52 -15.40 9.43 -30.93
CA TYR A 52 -16.30 10.21 -31.77
C TYR A 52 -16.50 9.51 -33.11
N LYS A 53 -17.74 9.42 -33.56
CA LYS A 53 -18.08 9.04 -34.93
C LYS A 53 -18.02 10.30 -35.80
N VAL A 54 -17.17 10.28 -36.82
CA VAL A 54 -17.08 11.37 -37.79
C VAL A 54 -18.22 11.23 -38.79
N GLU A 55 -19.22 12.10 -38.69
CA GLU A 55 -20.39 12.11 -39.57
C GLU A 55 -20.10 12.80 -40.91
N LYS A 56 -19.26 13.84 -40.88
CA LYS A 56 -18.87 14.59 -42.08
C LYS A 56 -17.39 14.95 -42.03
N LEU A 57 -16.71 14.70 -43.14
CA LEU A 57 -15.32 15.09 -43.36
C LEU A 57 -15.15 15.50 -44.83
N SER A 58 -15.14 16.80 -45.09
CA SER A 58 -14.97 17.39 -46.43
C SER A 58 -13.96 18.55 -46.38
N LYS A 59 -13.77 19.27 -47.50
CA LYS A 59 -12.90 20.47 -47.53
C LYS A 59 -13.51 21.67 -46.78
N GLU A 60 -14.83 21.66 -46.59
CA GLU A 60 -15.62 22.80 -46.12
C GLU A 60 -16.30 22.54 -44.77
N GLU A 61 -16.64 21.29 -44.49
CA GLU A 61 -17.40 20.87 -43.32
C GLU A 61 -16.78 19.63 -42.65
N TYR A 62 -16.64 19.71 -41.33
CA TYR A 62 -16.26 18.67 -40.39
C TYR A 62 -17.33 18.60 -39.28
N LYS A 63 -17.87 17.40 -39.05
CA LYS A 63 -18.84 17.14 -37.99
C LYS A 63 -18.58 15.77 -37.39
N GLU A 64 -18.60 15.70 -36.07
CA GLU A 64 -18.48 14.47 -35.30
C GLU A 64 -19.49 14.45 -34.16
N VAL A 65 -19.85 13.25 -33.71
CA VAL A 65 -20.75 13.02 -32.58
C VAL A 65 -20.09 12.07 -31.58
N PRO A 66 -20.19 12.33 -30.27
CA PRO A 66 -19.63 11.43 -29.27
C PRO A 66 -20.37 10.09 -29.30
N VAL A 67 -19.61 9.01 -29.13
CA VAL A 67 -20.13 7.65 -29.00
C VAL A 67 -19.55 6.99 -27.75
N GLU A 68 -20.23 5.97 -27.26
CA GLU A 68 -19.75 5.19 -26.13
C GLU A 68 -18.55 4.33 -26.54
N LEU A 69 -17.47 4.40 -25.77
CA LEU A 69 -16.26 3.60 -26.00
C LEU A 69 -16.46 2.12 -25.59
N GLY A 70 -17.47 1.84 -24.76
CA GLY A 70 -17.75 0.49 -24.25
C GLY A 70 -16.76 -0.01 -23.18
N ILE A 71 -15.97 0.88 -22.59
CA ILE A 71 -15.07 0.56 -21.47
C ILE A 71 -15.71 1.08 -20.18
N GLU A 72 -16.05 0.16 -19.29
CA GLU A 72 -16.50 0.51 -17.93
C GLU A 72 -15.33 1.03 -17.10
N GLU A 73 -15.57 2.10 -16.33
CA GLU A 73 -14.56 2.65 -15.41
C GLU A 73 -14.33 1.65 -14.26
N PRO A 74 -13.10 1.12 -14.09
CA PRO A 74 -12.85 0.10 -13.10
C PRO A 74 -12.87 0.65 -11.67
N LYS A 75 -13.49 -0.10 -10.77
CA LYS A 75 -13.58 0.25 -9.34
C LYS A 75 -12.21 0.34 -8.66
N LYS A 76 -11.20 -0.40 -9.14
CA LYS A 76 -9.82 -0.31 -8.64
C LYS A 76 -9.19 1.09 -8.83
N GLY A 77 -9.84 1.98 -9.57
CA GLY A 77 -9.40 3.34 -9.80
C GLY A 77 -7.98 3.34 -10.36
N ARG A 78 -7.05 3.99 -9.66
CA ARG A 78 -5.65 4.08 -10.10
C ARG A 78 -4.93 2.75 -10.26
N ASN A 79 -5.36 1.69 -9.57
CA ASN A 79 -4.74 0.36 -9.60
C ASN A 79 -5.44 -0.58 -10.61
N ALA A 80 -6.16 -0.02 -11.58
CA ALA A 80 -6.73 -0.77 -12.68
C ALA A 80 -5.79 -0.80 -13.89
N TRP A 81 -6.12 -1.62 -14.89
CA TRP A 81 -5.31 -1.80 -16.09
C TRP A 81 -5.15 -0.51 -16.92
N ASN A 82 -6.15 0.37 -16.91
CA ASN A 82 -6.16 1.68 -17.57
C ASN A 82 -5.70 2.82 -16.64
N GLY A 83 -5.46 2.54 -15.35
CA GLY A 83 -4.96 3.52 -14.38
C GLY A 83 -5.89 4.71 -14.12
N MET A 84 -5.31 5.84 -13.67
CA MET A 84 -6.01 7.12 -13.49
C MET A 84 -6.12 7.93 -14.77
N ARG A 85 -5.25 7.64 -15.74
CA ARG A 85 -5.11 8.35 -17.00
C ARG A 85 -4.82 7.36 -18.10
N TYR A 86 -5.62 7.42 -19.15
CA TYR A 86 -5.46 6.63 -20.36
C TYR A 86 -5.89 7.54 -21.52
N HIS A 87 -4.92 7.94 -22.32
CA HIS A 87 -5.05 9.06 -23.25
C HIS A 87 -4.59 8.75 -24.68
N HIS A 88 -4.15 7.52 -24.94
CA HIS A 88 -3.91 7.01 -26.28
C HIS A 88 -4.63 5.68 -26.50
N LEU A 89 -5.32 5.58 -27.63
CA LEU A 89 -5.93 4.36 -28.13
C LEU A 89 -5.53 4.19 -29.60
N ASP A 90 -4.94 3.04 -29.93
CA ASP A 90 -4.76 2.63 -31.33
C ASP A 90 -5.48 1.30 -31.56
N ALA A 91 -6.48 1.34 -32.42
CA ALA A 91 -7.25 0.18 -32.85
C ALA A 91 -6.82 -0.22 -34.26
N GLN A 92 -6.50 -1.50 -34.45
CA GLN A 92 -6.06 -2.06 -35.72
C GLN A 92 -6.88 -3.30 -36.05
N GLN A 93 -7.23 -3.45 -37.33
CA GLN A 93 -7.75 -4.70 -37.84
C GLN A 93 -6.59 -5.58 -38.29
N LEU A 94 -6.54 -6.81 -37.79
CA LEU A 94 -5.59 -7.83 -38.20
C LEU A 94 -5.99 -8.40 -39.56
N GLU A 95 -5.05 -9.03 -40.28
CA GLU A 95 -5.31 -9.72 -41.55
C GLU A 95 -6.42 -10.77 -41.46
N SER A 96 -6.57 -11.40 -40.28
CA SER A 96 -7.65 -12.34 -39.98
C SER A 96 -9.06 -11.72 -39.90
N GLY A 97 -9.19 -10.40 -40.03
CA GLY A 97 -10.43 -9.65 -39.84
C GLY A 97 -10.75 -9.30 -38.38
N ARG A 98 -10.06 -9.93 -37.40
CA ARG A 98 -10.19 -9.62 -35.97
C ARG A 98 -9.61 -8.24 -35.64
N TRP A 99 -10.17 -7.60 -34.62
CA TRP A 99 -9.67 -6.34 -34.10
C TRP A 99 -8.74 -6.55 -32.91
N ILE A 100 -7.69 -5.73 -32.85
CA ILE A 100 -6.88 -5.52 -31.65
C ILE A 100 -6.87 -4.02 -31.33
N ALA A 101 -6.91 -3.69 -30.04
CA ALA A 101 -6.76 -2.33 -29.58
C ALA A 101 -5.73 -2.28 -28.45
N VAL A 102 -4.86 -1.28 -28.49
CA VAL A 102 -3.88 -1.02 -27.43
C VAL A 102 -4.18 0.35 -26.85
N MET A 103 -4.22 0.42 -25.52
CA MET A 103 -4.45 1.64 -24.77
C MET A 103 -3.37 1.79 -23.71
N ASP A 104 -2.92 3.02 -23.49
CA ASP A 104 -2.00 3.33 -22.40
C ASP A 104 -2.73 3.39 -21.04
N GLY A 105 -1.97 3.45 -19.97
CA GLY A 105 -2.49 3.56 -18.61
C GLY A 105 -1.42 4.10 -17.67
N ASP A 106 -1.76 5.16 -16.93
CA ASP A 106 -0.89 5.80 -15.96
C ASP A 106 -1.63 5.97 -14.64
N ARG A 107 -1.02 5.48 -13.55
CA ARG A 107 -1.60 5.50 -12.19
C ARG A 107 -1.55 6.88 -11.54
N VAL A 108 -0.78 7.82 -12.09
CA VAL A 108 -0.50 9.12 -11.48
C VAL A 108 -1.02 10.28 -12.31
N PRO A 109 -1.72 11.26 -11.71
CA PRO A 109 -2.23 12.41 -12.45
C PRO A 109 -1.09 13.31 -12.97
N SER A 110 -1.38 14.08 -14.01
CA SER A 110 -0.41 15.04 -14.56
C SER A 110 -0.03 16.10 -13.52
N GLY A 111 1.27 16.35 -13.37
CA GLY A 111 1.81 17.34 -12.43
C GLY A 111 1.86 16.87 -10.96
N ASP A 112 1.61 15.60 -10.70
CA ASP A 112 1.63 15.03 -9.34
C ASP A 112 2.98 15.25 -8.64
N SER A 113 4.10 14.96 -9.30
CA SER A 113 5.44 15.18 -8.73
C SER A 113 5.61 16.62 -8.22
N THR A 114 5.25 17.62 -9.03
CA THR A 114 5.30 19.03 -8.62
C THR A 114 4.40 19.32 -7.42
N ARG A 115 3.14 18.84 -7.44
CA ARG A 115 2.20 19.03 -6.34
C ARG A 115 2.70 18.40 -5.04
N ARG A 116 3.20 17.16 -5.11
CA ARG A 116 3.76 16.44 -3.97
C ARG A 116 4.99 17.16 -3.42
N SER A 117 5.93 17.59 -4.26
CA SER A 117 7.09 18.38 -3.83
C SER A 117 6.66 19.66 -3.11
N ILE A 118 5.72 20.43 -3.67
CA ILE A 118 5.21 21.65 -3.04
C ILE A 118 4.59 21.35 -1.67
N SER A 119 3.69 20.36 -1.59
CA SER A 119 3.04 19.98 -0.32
C SER A 119 4.03 19.48 0.72
N GLY A 120 5.02 18.69 0.29
CA GLY A 120 6.07 18.15 1.15
C GLY A 120 6.98 19.24 1.72
N TYR A 121 7.47 20.15 0.88
CA TYR A 121 8.30 21.27 1.33
C TYR A 121 7.53 22.25 2.21
N LEU A 122 6.24 22.50 1.92
CA LEU A 122 5.39 23.34 2.77
C LEU A 122 5.22 22.73 4.17
N GLY A 123 4.93 21.42 4.25
CA GLY A 123 4.85 20.70 5.53
C GLY A 123 6.18 20.76 6.30
N PHE A 124 7.30 20.53 5.61
CA PHE A 124 8.62 20.59 6.23
C PHE A 124 8.96 21.99 6.78
N LEU A 125 8.66 23.04 6.00
CA LEU A 125 8.90 24.43 6.40
C LEU A 125 8.04 24.81 7.62
N LEU A 126 6.76 24.41 7.64
CA LEU A 126 5.88 24.61 8.80
C LEU A 126 6.39 23.89 10.05
N ALA A 127 6.89 22.66 9.92
CA ALA A 127 7.49 21.93 11.04
C ALA A 127 8.72 22.67 11.60
N ILE A 128 9.60 23.18 10.74
CA ILE A 128 10.78 23.97 11.15
C ILE A 128 10.35 25.24 11.88
N VAL A 129 9.36 25.97 11.37
CA VAL A 129 8.83 27.19 12.01
C VAL A 129 8.27 26.87 13.40
N LEU A 130 7.52 25.78 13.56
CA LEU A 130 6.96 25.37 14.86
C LEU A 130 8.06 24.97 15.86
N VAL A 131 9.04 24.17 15.43
CA VAL A 131 10.18 23.77 16.29
C VAL A 131 11.00 25.00 16.69
N THR A 132 11.23 25.92 15.75
CA THR A 132 11.97 27.17 16.00
C THR A 132 11.21 28.06 16.96
N PHE A 133 9.88 28.18 16.82
CA PHE A 133 9.01 28.91 17.73
C PHE A 133 9.07 28.32 19.15
N VAL A 134 8.98 26.99 19.30
CA VAL A 134 9.10 26.34 20.62
C VAL A 134 10.49 26.56 21.21
N GLY A 135 11.55 26.33 20.43
CA GLY A 135 12.93 26.55 20.87
C GLY A 135 13.16 28.00 21.30
N PHE A 136 12.52 28.95 20.60
CA PHE A 136 12.55 30.35 20.95
C PHE A 136 11.85 30.64 22.27
N VAL A 137 10.60 30.18 22.44
CA VAL A 137 9.80 30.39 23.66
C VAL A 137 10.49 29.76 24.87
N LYS A 138 11.06 28.55 24.71
CA LYS A 138 11.80 27.85 25.78
C LYS A 138 13.23 28.36 26.01
N GLY A 139 13.72 29.28 25.18
CA GLY A 139 15.07 29.84 25.33
C GLY A 139 16.22 28.94 24.86
N ALA A 140 15.92 27.84 24.16
CA ALA A 140 16.93 27.02 23.48
C ALA A 140 17.50 27.73 22.24
N ILE A 141 16.71 28.62 21.62
CA ILE A 141 17.14 29.46 20.50
C ILE A 141 17.15 30.92 20.96
N ASN A 142 18.32 31.54 20.95
CA ASN A 142 18.50 32.95 21.21
C ASN A 142 18.63 33.70 19.90
N CYS A 143 17.63 34.51 19.55
CA CYS A 143 17.77 35.52 18.50
C CYS A 143 18.62 36.67 19.06
N TYR A 144 19.94 36.51 19.02
CA TYR A 144 20.87 37.60 19.32
C TYR A 144 21.01 38.45 18.06
N ILE A 145 20.46 39.66 18.07
CA ILE A 145 20.79 40.68 17.07
C ILE A 145 21.96 41.46 17.66
N PRO A 146 23.21 41.26 17.21
CA PRO A 146 24.36 41.94 17.79
C PRO A 146 24.20 43.46 17.62
N PRO A 147 24.37 44.26 18.70
CA PRO A 147 24.44 45.71 18.57
C PRO A 147 25.59 46.17 17.66
N SER A 148 26.63 45.35 17.52
CA SER A 148 27.85 45.61 16.77
C SER A 148 27.70 45.60 15.25
N PHE A 149 26.62 45.03 14.70
CA PHE A 149 26.36 45.10 13.25
C PHE A 149 25.92 46.51 12.79
N TRP A 150 25.66 47.41 13.74
CA TRP A 150 25.02 48.71 13.51
C TRP A 150 25.82 49.91 14.03
N ALA A 151 27.01 49.66 14.59
CA ALA A 151 27.95 50.69 15.01
C ALA A 151 29.06 50.83 13.96
N ALA A 152 29.07 51.94 13.22
CA ALA A 152 30.23 52.29 12.41
C ALA A 152 31.45 52.48 13.34
N PRO A 153 32.65 51.98 12.98
CA PRO A 153 33.86 52.27 13.74
C PRO A 153 34.12 53.77 13.64
N ALA A 154 33.87 54.50 14.71
CA ALA A 154 34.05 55.94 14.72
C ALA A 154 35.55 56.27 14.70
N ARG A 155 36.14 56.45 13.50
CA ARG A 155 37.34 57.28 13.34
C ARG A 155 36.89 58.75 13.31
N ARG A 156 37.55 59.55 14.13
CA ARG A 156 37.11 60.85 14.66
C ARG A 156 36.97 62.01 13.65
N ASN A 157 36.97 61.77 12.32
CA ASN A 157 37.19 62.86 11.34
C ASN A 157 36.40 62.79 10.02
N GLU A 158 35.10 62.43 10.02
CA GLU A 158 34.24 62.55 8.81
C GLU A 158 32.78 62.86 9.22
N LEU A 159 32.40 64.14 9.27
CA LEU A 159 31.12 64.60 9.85
C LEU A 159 29.98 64.82 8.83
N SER A 160 30.20 64.58 7.53
CA SER A 160 29.26 65.00 6.47
C SER A 160 28.60 63.89 5.64
N ARG A 161 28.93 62.60 5.83
CA ARG A 161 28.23 61.46 5.19
C ARG A 161 27.36 60.60 6.11
N ILE A 162 27.21 60.99 7.39
CA ILE A 162 26.63 60.13 8.44
C ILE A 162 25.09 60.15 8.48
N LEU A 163 24.41 61.19 7.98
CA LEU A 163 22.98 61.40 8.27
C LEU A 163 21.99 60.36 7.69
N PRO A 164 22.10 59.92 6.41
CA PRO A 164 21.13 58.97 5.83
C PRO A 164 21.26 57.55 6.41
N VAL A 165 22.50 57.09 6.62
CA VAL A 165 22.83 55.80 7.23
C VAL A 165 22.40 55.78 8.71
N TYR A 166 22.58 56.89 9.42
CA TYR A 166 22.15 57.02 10.81
C TYR A 166 20.61 56.91 10.99
N ARG A 167 19.83 57.51 10.08
CA ARG A 167 18.35 57.40 10.12
C ARG A 167 17.83 56.01 9.78
N PHE A 168 18.45 55.32 8.81
CA PHE A 168 18.09 53.92 8.49
C PHE A 168 18.40 52.99 9.68
N ASN A 169 19.60 53.12 10.27
CA ASN A 169 20.00 52.36 11.46
C ASN A 169 19.10 52.65 12.67
N GLN A 170 18.60 53.88 12.84
CA GLN A 170 17.70 54.22 13.95
C GLN A 170 16.30 53.60 13.79
N LYS A 171 15.73 53.56 12.58
CA LYS A 171 14.46 52.85 12.31
C LYS A 171 14.62 51.35 12.57
N VAL A 172 15.66 50.73 12.01
CA VAL A 172 15.95 49.30 12.20
C VAL A 172 16.19 48.98 13.68
N ARG A 173 16.91 49.84 14.42
CA ARG A 173 17.11 49.70 15.87
C ARG A 173 15.81 49.76 16.65
N ARG A 174 14.89 50.67 16.32
CA ARG A 174 13.55 50.75 16.95
C ARG A 174 12.71 49.51 16.67
N TYR A 175 12.76 48.98 15.45
CA TYR A 175 12.09 47.72 15.11
C TYR A 175 12.69 46.53 15.88
N SER A 176 14.02 46.43 15.95
CA SER A 176 14.72 45.37 16.69
C SER A 176 14.43 45.41 18.20
N THR A 177 14.44 46.59 18.83
CA THR A 177 14.10 46.71 20.26
C THR A 177 12.62 46.51 20.54
N SER A 178 11.74 46.90 19.61
CA SER A 178 10.31 46.58 19.68
C SER A 178 10.11 45.06 19.63
N LEU A 179 10.73 44.39 18.66
CA LEU A 179 10.68 42.94 18.50
C LEU A 179 11.21 42.23 19.76
N GLY A 180 12.36 42.65 20.29
CA GLY A 180 12.92 42.13 21.54
C GLY A 180 11.99 42.24 22.76
N ARG A 181 11.18 43.31 22.85
CA ARG A 181 10.18 43.46 23.92
C ARG A 181 8.99 42.52 23.75
N TYR A 182 8.45 42.40 22.53
CA TYR A 182 7.39 41.45 22.23
C TYR A 182 7.82 40.02 22.53
N ILE A 183 9.04 39.68 22.16
CA ILE A 183 9.69 38.40 22.43
C ILE A 183 9.67 38.07 23.92
N THR A 184 10.17 38.98 24.76
CA THR A 184 10.27 38.74 26.21
C THR A 184 8.89 38.67 26.85
N ALA A 185 7.95 39.50 26.40
CA ALA A 185 6.56 39.46 26.85
C ALA A 185 5.88 38.12 26.51
N THR A 186 6.10 37.60 25.30
CA THR A 186 5.57 36.30 24.86
C THR A 186 6.17 35.14 25.66
N LYS A 187 7.49 35.15 25.91
CA LYS A 187 8.16 34.16 26.78
C LYS A 187 7.58 34.15 28.20
N ALA A 188 7.32 35.33 28.77
CA ALA A 188 6.73 35.45 30.10
C ALA A 188 5.29 34.90 30.17
N ARG A 189 4.48 35.12 29.12
CA ARG A 189 3.09 34.64 29.05
C ARG A 189 2.99 33.12 28.85
N LEU A 190 3.89 32.52 28.08
CA LEU A 190 3.86 31.10 27.70
C LEU A 190 4.70 30.19 28.63
N ASN A 191 4.76 30.52 29.92
CA ASN A 191 5.48 29.72 30.92
C ASN A 191 4.67 28.44 31.27
N GLU A 192 5.30 27.26 31.33
CA GLU A 192 4.65 25.93 31.50
C GLU A 192 3.94 25.70 32.84
N LYS A 193 3.85 26.72 33.69
CA LYS A 193 3.22 26.64 35.01
C LYS A 193 1.70 26.49 34.95
N THR A 194 1.05 26.89 33.87
CA THR A 194 -0.42 26.78 33.71
C THR A 194 -0.80 25.59 32.85
N TRP A 195 -1.94 24.97 33.16
CA TRP A 195 -2.50 23.87 32.35
C TRP A 195 -2.80 24.30 30.91
N SER A 196 -3.26 25.53 30.72
CA SER A 196 -3.50 26.13 29.38
C SER A 196 -2.22 26.18 28.53
N ASN A 197 -1.10 26.59 29.12
CA ASN A 197 0.18 26.63 28.41
C ASN A 197 0.71 25.21 28.09
N LYS A 198 0.50 24.23 28.99
CA LYS A 198 0.82 22.82 28.70
C LYS A 198 0.01 22.30 27.51
N LEU A 199 -1.30 22.53 27.51
CA LEU A 199 -2.18 22.16 26.41
C LEU A 199 -1.74 22.81 25.08
N PHE A 200 -1.40 24.10 25.12
CA PHE A 200 -0.88 24.82 23.96
C PHE A 200 0.38 24.17 23.37
N PHE A 201 1.37 23.83 24.20
CA PHE A 201 2.58 23.13 23.72
C PHE A 201 2.29 21.72 23.20
N CYS A 202 1.36 20.98 23.82
CA CYS A 202 0.91 19.68 23.32
C CYS A 202 0.27 19.81 21.92
N VAL A 203 -0.57 20.83 21.70
CA VAL A 203 -1.17 21.10 20.39
C VAL A 203 -0.10 21.48 19.36
N ILE A 204 0.86 22.33 19.72
CA ILE A 204 1.97 22.66 18.82
C ILE A 204 2.81 21.43 18.47
N ALA A 205 3.11 20.56 19.44
CA ALA A 205 3.85 19.33 19.19
C ALA A 205 3.07 18.37 18.27
N LEU A 206 1.75 18.26 18.47
CA LEU A 206 0.86 17.50 17.59
C LEU A 206 0.90 18.07 16.16
N LEU A 207 0.73 19.38 16.00
CA LEU A 207 0.81 20.05 14.69
C LEU A 207 2.17 19.86 14.03
N GLY A 208 3.26 19.96 14.78
CA GLY A 208 4.61 19.67 14.29
C GLY A 208 4.73 18.24 13.79
N THR A 209 4.24 17.27 14.56
CA THR A 209 4.23 15.85 14.19
C THR A 209 3.42 15.62 12.92
N VAL A 210 2.22 16.19 12.82
CA VAL A 210 1.37 16.09 11.61
C VAL A 210 2.10 16.66 10.39
N ASN A 211 2.77 17.81 10.51
CA ASN A 211 3.52 18.42 9.41
C ASN A 211 4.74 17.60 8.99
N VAL A 212 5.44 16.96 9.94
CA VAL A 212 6.51 16.00 9.62
C VAL A 212 5.93 14.80 8.89
N CYS A 213 4.80 14.25 9.33
CA CYS A 213 4.12 13.16 8.64
C CYS A 213 3.73 13.55 7.21
N ILE A 214 3.19 14.76 6.99
CA ILE A 214 2.89 15.29 5.67
C ILE A 214 4.17 15.38 4.82
N ALA A 215 5.25 15.96 5.36
CA ALA A 215 6.52 16.09 4.65
C ALA A 215 7.08 14.73 4.22
N VAL A 216 7.16 13.77 5.15
CA VAL A 216 7.63 12.41 4.88
C VAL A 216 6.73 11.71 3.85
N HIS A 217 5.41 11.77 4.03
CA HIS A 217 4.46 11.15 3.10
C HIS A 217 4.59 11.67 1.67
N PHE A 218 4.77 12.99 1.48
CA PHE A 218 4.83 13.58 0.15
C PHE A 218 6.22 13.56 -0.49
N LEU A 219 7.31 13.67 0.30
CA LEU A 219 8.68 13.68 -0.22
C LEU A 219 9.31 12.29 -0.33
N LEU A 220 8.99 11.40 0.60
CA LEU A 220 9.58 10.05 0.68
C LEU A 220 8.56 8.94 0.41
N GLY A 221 7.27 9.23 0.55
CA GLY A 221 6.22 8.27 0.22
C GLY A 221 6.04 8.10 -1.29
N GLY A 222 5.66 6.88 -1.68
CA GLY A 222 5.28 6.53 -3.04
C GLY A 222 4.12 7.37 -3.58
N ASN A 223 4.12 7.59 -4.90
CA ASN A 223 3.03 8.27 -5.60
C ASN A 223 1.90 7.31 -6.01
N GLY A 224 2.08 6.00 -5.83
CA GLY A 224 1.13 4.98 -6.28
C GLY A 224 1.39 4.46 -7.69
N THR A 225 2.50 4.80 -8.34
CA THR A 225 2.92 4.17 -9.61
C THR A 225 3.57 2.80 -9.40
N GLU A 226 3.70 2.32 -8.17
CA GLU A 226 4.29 1.02 -7.90
C GLU A 226 3.48 -0.04 -8.63
N GLU A 227 4.05 -0.58 -9.71
CA GLU A 227 3.43 -1.64 -10.47
C GLU A 227 3.48 -2.94 -9.66
N ALA A 228 2.50 -3.82 -9.88
CA ALA A 228 2.68 -5.22 -9.50
C ALA A 228 3.98 -5.74 -10.12
N TYR A 229 4.77 -6.43 -9.32
CA TYR A 229 5.96 -7.09 -9.83
C TYR A 229 5.59 -8.04 -10.95
N THR A 230 6.35 -8.06 -12.04
CA THR A 230 6.21 -9.08 -13.08
C THR A 230 7.12 -10.27 -12.76
N HIS A 231 6.73 -11.45 -13.23
CA HIS A 231 7.60 -12.62 -13.24
C HIS A 231 7.68 -13.13 -14.68
N GLN A 232 8.88 -13.19 -15.25
CA GLN A 232 9.11 -13.54 -16.66
C GLN A 232 8.25 -12.71 -17.65
N GLY A 233 8.10 -11.42 -17.38
CA GLY A 233 7.28 -10.51 -18.21
C GLY A 233 5.77 -10.67 -18.05
N GLN A 234 5.29 -11.61 -17.21
CA GLN A 234 3.87 -11.85 -17.00
C GLN A 234 3.36 -11.21 -15.70
N ARG A 235 2.16 -10.62 -15.78
CA ARG A 235 1.35 -10.26 -14.62
C ARG A 235 0.41 -11.42 -14.30
N SER A 236 0.13 -11.62 -13.02
CA SER A 236 -0.77 -12.67 -12.55
C SER A 236 -1.58 -12.15 -11.38
N GLN A 237 -2.61 -12.88 -10.98
CA GLN A 237 -3.42 -12.51 -9.83
C GLN A 237 -3.54 -13.67 -8.85
N PHE A 238 -3.90 -13.35 -7.61
CA PHE A 238 -4.12 -14.31 -6.54
C PHE A 238 -5.44 -14.04 -5.83
N THR A 239 -5.93 -15.05 -5.11
CA THR A 239 -7.12 -14.95 -4.26
C THR A 239 -6.67 -14.72 -2.83
N MET A 240 -7.29 -13.78 -2.15
CA MET A 240 -7.06 -13.59 -0.72
C MET A 240 -8.09 -14.41 0.05
N VAL A 241 -7.66 -15.17 1.04
CA VAL A 241 -8.54 -15.91 1.95
C VAL A 241 -8.31 -15.36 3.34
N THR A 242 -9.38 -14.91 3.99
CA THR A 242 -9.33 -14.44 5.37
C THR A 242 -10.45 -15.11 6.16
N MET A 243 -10.14 -15.58 7.36
CA MET A 243 -11.11 -16.23 8.23
C MET A 243 -11.46 -15.30 9.39
N THR A 244 -12.75 -15.12 9.64
CA THR A 244 -13.24 -14.15 10.61
C THR A 244 -14.60 -14.59 11.18
N TYR A 245 -15.17 -13.78 12.05
CA TYR A 245 -16.47 -13.99 12.69
C TYR A 245 -17.08 -12.66 13.14
N GLU A 246 -18.34 -12.69 13.57
CA GLU A 246 -19.17 -11.50 13.83
C GLU A 246 -18.48 -10.40 14.67
N ALA A 247 -17.78 -10.75 15.75
CA ALA A 247 -17.16 -9.76 16.63
C ALA A 247 -15.99 -8.98 15.98
N ARG A 248 -15.53 -9.40 14.80
CA ARG A 248 -14.39 -8.80 14.08
C ARG A 248 -14.80 -8.11 12.78
N LEU A 249 -16.11 -7.92 12.56
CA LEU A 249 -16.64 -7.30 11.35
C LEU A 249 -16.04 -5.92 11.05
N TRP A 250 -15.71 -5.13 12.08
CA TRP A 250 -15.06 -3.83 11.89
C TRP A 250 -13.65 -3.97 11.29
N ASN A 251 -12.83 -4.89 11.81
CA ASN A 251 -11.50 -5.17 11.28
C ASN A 251 -11.60 -5.69 9.84
N LEU A 252 -12.56 -6.58 9.58
CA LEU A 252 -12.81 -7.11 8.25
C LEU A 252 -13.16 -6.01 7.23
N LYS A 253 -13.95 -4.99 7.61
CA LYS A 253 -14.26 -3.87 6.72
C LYS A 253 -13.00 -3.12 6.29
N MET A 254 -12.13 -2.78 7.24
CA MET A 254 -10.85 -2.12 6.95
C MET A 254 -9.92 -3.01 6.11
N PHE A 255 -9.87 -4.30 6.42
CA PHE A 255 -9.12 -5.31 5.68
C PHE A 255 -9.55 -5.35 4.20
N VAL A 256 -10.86 -5.51 3.95
CA VAL A 256 -11.41 -5.62 2.59
C VAL A 256 -11.22 -4.31 1.82
N GLU A 257 -11.44 -3.16 2.46
CA GLU A 257 -11.23 -1.86 1.84
C GLU A 257 -9.79 -1.72 1.35
N HIS A 258 -8.81 -2.00 2.22
CA HIS A 258 -7.40 -1.90 1.89
C HIS A 258 -6.96 -2.91 0.82
N TYR A 259 -7.20 -4.20 1.05
CA TYR A 259 -6.63 -5.25 0.20
C TYR A 259 -7.32 -5.42 -1.14
N SER A 260 -8.61 -5.09 -1.25
CA SER A 260 -9.30 -5.13 -2.56
C SER A 260 -8.61 -4.24 -3.59
N ARG A 261 -7.98 -3.16 -3.13
CA ARG A 261 -7.30 -2.17 -3.95
C ARG A 261 -5.87 -2.59 -4.32
N CYS A 262 -5.32 -3.67 -3.77
CA CYS A 262 -4.01 -4.15 -4.20
C CYS A 262 -4.08 -4.74 -5.62
N GLU A 263 -3.04 -4.50 -6.42
CA GLU A 263 -3.04 -4.69 -7.88
C GLU A 263 -3.33 -6.14 -8.27
N SER A 264 -2.59 -7.10 -7.70
CA SER A 264 -2.69 -8.53 -8.06
C SER A 264 -3.81 -9.28 -7.33
N VAL A 265 -4.60 -8.62 -6.47
CA VAL A 265 -5.74 -9.27 -5.80
C VAL A 265 -6.89 -9.43 -6.81
N ARG A 266 -7.34 -10.66 -7.04
CA ARG A 266 -8.46 -10.97 -7.94
C ARG A 266 -9.80 -10.98 -7.22
N GLU A 267 -9.86 -11.63 -6.08
CA GLU A 267 -11.04 -11.78 -5.24
C GLU A 267 -10.62 -11.92 -3.77
N ILE A 268 -11.57 -11.65 -2.86
CA ILE A 268 -11.41 -11.89 -1.43
C ILE A 268 -12.48 -12.89 -1.00
N VAL A 269 -12.05 -14.03 -0.46
CA VAL A 269 -12.91 -15.04 0.14
C VAL A 269 -12.88 -14.88 1.65
N VAL A 270 -14.02 -14.49 2.21
CA VAL A 270 -14.22 -14.38 3.65
C VAL A 270 -14.78 -15.70 4.16
N VAL A 271 -13.97 -16.45 4.89
CA VAL A 271 -14.39 -17.66 5.60
C VAL A 271 -15.06 -17.23 6.90
N TRP A 272 -16.40 -17.30 6.92
CA TRP A 272 -17.21 -16.83 8.03
C TRP A 272 -17.46 -17.96 9.04
N ASN A 273 -16.73 -17.92 10.15
CA ASN A 273 -16.60 -19.07 11.05
C ASN A 273 -17.70 -19.15 12.11
N LYS A 274 -18.30 -18.02 12.49
CA LYS A 274 -19.31 -17.94 13.55
C LYS A 274 -20.13 -16.65 13.49
N GLY A 275 -21.42 -16.76 13.85
CA GLY A 275 -22.35 -15.64 13.98
C GLY A 275 -23.07 -15.31 12.67
N ASN A 276 -23.81 -14.21 12.63
CA ASN A 276 -24.59 -13.84 11.45
C ASN A 276 -23.69 -13.22 10.37
N PRO A 277 -23.60 -13.79 9.16
CA PRO A 277 -22.77 -13.23 8.10
C PRO A 277 -23.31 -11.86 7.66
N PRO A 278 -22.43 -10.91 7.31
CA PRO A 278 -22.86 -9.63 6.77
C PRO A 278 -23.47 -9.78 5.38
N GLY A 279 -24.26 -8.79 4.95
CA GLY A 279 -24.75 -8.70 3.58
C GLY A 279 -23.62 -8.51 2.56
N SER A 280 -23.89 -8.82 1.29
CA SER A 280 -22.92 -8.66 0.19
C SER A 280 -22.49 -7.21 -0.05
N ASP A 281 -23.28 -6.25 0.39
CA ASP A 281 -23.08 -4.80 0.30
C ASP A 281 -22.33 -4.20 1.51
N ALA A 282 -21.98 -5.03 2.50
CA ALA A 282 -21.35 -4.55 3.74
C ALA A 282 -19.91 -4.04 3.58
N PHE A 283 -19.29 -4.25 2.40
CA PHE A 283 -17.88 -3.97 2.15
C PHE A 283 -17.67 -2.97 1.02
N ASP A 284 -16.83 -1.96 1.26
CA ASP A 284 -16.29 -1.10 0.21
C ASP A 284 -15.13 -1.81 -0.50
N SER A 285 -15.47 -2.61 -1.51
CA SER A 285 -14.52 -3.43 -2.26
C SER A 285 -14.47 -3.07 -3.74
N THR A 286 -13.26 -3.08 -4.27
CA THR A 286 -12.99 -2.91 -5.71
C THR A 286 -12.84 -4.24 -6.47
N VAL A 287 -12.91 -5.36 -5.76
CA VAL A 287 -12.92 -6.75 -6.29
C VAL A 287 -14.09 -7.53 -5.72
N PRO A 288 -14.50 -8.67 -6.33
CA PRO A 288 -15.50 -9.54 -5.75
C PRO A 288 -15.13 -9.98 -4.32
N VAL A 289 -16.08 -9.86 -3.40
CA VAL A 289 -15.98 -10.39 -2.04
C VAL A 289 -17.01 -11.50 -1.90
N ARG A 290 -16.54 -12.71 -1.60
CA ARG A 290 -17.41 -13.88 -1.42
C ARG A 290 -17.34 -14.33 0.02
N ILE A 291 -18.50 -14.39 0.67
CA ILE A 291 -18.62 -14.93 2.02
C ILE A 291 -18.90 -16.44 1.91
N ARG A 292 -18.00 -17.26 2.45
CA ARG A 292 -18.19 -18.69 2.62
C ARG A 292 -18.53 -18.97 4.07
N VAL A 293 -19.80 -19.24 4.34
CA VAL A 293 -20.29 -19.54 5.68
C VAL A 293 -19.94 -20.99 6.02
N GLU A 294 -19.39 -21.19 7.21
CA GLU A 294 -19.02 -22.51 7.70
C GLU A 294 -19.96 -22.94 8.83
N GLU A 295 -20.33 -24.23 8.84
CA GLU A 295 -21.30 -24.77 9.79
C GLU A 295 -20.76 -24.83 11.23
N LEU A 296 -19.46 -25.06 11.36
CA LEU A 296 -18.77 -25.24 12.63
C LEU A 296 -17.65 -24.23 12.78
N ASN A 297 -17.55 -23.61 13.96
CA ASN A 297 -16.44 -22.73 14.29
C ASN A 297 -15.15 -23.55 14.47
N SER A 298 -14.31 -23.56 13.45
CA SER A 298 -13.08 -24.35 13.41
C SER A 298 -11.97 -23.60 12.68
N LEU A 299 -10.73 -23.69 13.18
CA LEU A 299 -9.59 -23.06 12.50
C LEU A 299 -9.23 -23.78 11.19
N ASN A 300 -9.64 -25.03 11.02
CA ASN A 300 -9.40 -25.80 9.79
C ASN A 300 -10.08 -25.20 8.55
N ASN A 301 -11.15 -24.42 8.74
CA ASN A 301 -12.02 -23.96 7.66
C ASN A 301 -11.31 -23.04 6.67
N ARG A 302 -10.27 -22.32 7.10
CA ARG A 302 -9.48 -21.44 6.24
C ARG A 302 -8.76 -22.17 5.10
N PHE A 303 -8.54 -23.48 5.23
CA PHE A 303 -7.88 -24.31 4.21
C PHE A 303 -8.84 -25.21 3.45
N ARG A 304 -10.16 -25.08 3.65
CA ARG A 304 -11.17 -25.92 2.96
C ARG A 304 -11.04 -25.77 1.45
N VAL A 305 -11.01 -26.91 0.76
CA VAL A 305 -10.98 -26.96 -0.71
C VAL A 305 -12.19 -26.21 -1.26
N ASP A 306 -11.92 -25.22 -2.11
CA ASP A 306 -12.95 -24.34 -2.66
C ASP A 306 -12.86 -24.35 -4.19
N PRO A 307 -13.80 -25.03 -4.89
CA PRO A 307 -13.77 -25.11 -6.34
C PRO A 307 -14.06 -23.78 -7.03
N LEU A 308 -14.53 -22.75 -6.30
CA LEU A 308 -14.77 -21.41 -6.84
C LEU A 308 -13.49 -20.57 -6.91
N ILE A 309 -12.45 -20.90 -6.12
CA ILE A 309 -11.15 -20.25 -6.22
C ILE A 309 -10.50 -20.64 -7.56
N LYS A 310 -10.31 -19.67 -8.44
CA LYS A 310 -9.75 -19.89 -9.80
C LYS A 310 -8.27 -19.54 -9.92
N THR A 311 -7.66 -19.00 -8.88
CA THR A 311 -6.23 -18.68 -8.87
C THR A 311 -5.43 -19.82 -8.27
N ARG A 312 -4.30 -20.12 -8.89
CA ARG A 312 -3.33 -21.07 -8.33
C ARG A 312 -2.75 -20.55 -7.01
N ALA A 313 -2.42 -19.26 -6.94
CA ALA A 313 -1.94 -18.63 -5.73
C ALA A 313 -3.11 -18.23 -4.83
N VAL A 314 -2.99 -18.53 -3.54
CA VAL A 314 -3.81 -17.96 -2.47
C VAL A 314 -2.90 -17.30 -1.44
N LEU A 315 -3.27 -16.09 -1.01
CA LEU A 315 -2.75 -15.49 0.21
C LEU A 315 -3.74 -15.77 1.34
N GLU A 316 -3.35 -16.63 2.28
CA GLU A 316 -4.06 -16.69 3.56
C GLU A 316 -3.54 -15.53 4.43
N LEU A 317 -4.47 -14.71 4.92
CA LEU A 317 -4.14 -13.58 5.77
C LEU A 317 -5.19 -13.37 6.87
N ASP A 318 -4.73 -13.33 8.12
CA ASP A 318 -5.57 -13.03 9.28
C ASP A 318 -6.12 -11.59 9.19
N ASP A 319 -7.38 -11.41 9.59
CA ASP A 319 -8.12 -10.15 9.50
C ASP A 319 -7.69 -9.08 10.53
N ASP A 320 -6.68 -9.34 11.34
CA ASP A 320 -5.99 -8.36 12.20
C ASP A 320 -4.62 -7.92 11.66
N ILE A 321 -4.16 -8.48 10.55
CA ILE A 321 -2.85 -8.19 9.98
C ILE A 321 -3.00 -7.24 8.78
N MET A 322 -2.41 -6.06 8.92
CA MET A 322 -2.33 -5.04 7.88
C MET A 322 -0.90 -4.90 7.38
N MET A 323 -0.67 -5.13 6.09
CA MET A 323 0.59 -4.96 5.39
C MET A 323 0.39 -4.05 4.18
N THR A 324 1.43 -3.37 3.73
CA THR A 324 1.32 -2.53 2.52
C THR A 324 1.06 -3.39 1.29
N CYS A 325 0.34 -2.87 0.27
CA CYS A 325 0.22 -3.60 -1.00
C CYS A 325 1.59 -3.91 -1.61
N SER A 326 2.60 -3.05 -1.41
CA SER A 326 3.97 -3.33 -1.86
C SER A 326 4.55 -4.60 -1.21
N ASP A 327 4.39 -4.77 0.10
CA ASP A 327 4.88 -5.98 0.78
C ASP A 327 4.11 -7.24 0.37
N VAL A 328 2.79 -7.13 0.15
CA VAL A 328 1.97 -8.20 -0.42
C VAL A 328 2.46 -8.60 -1.82
N GLU A 329 2.71 -7.63 -2.69
CA GLU A 329 3.22 -7.87 -4.05
C GLU A 329 4.64 -8.46 -4.04
N LYS A 330 5.51 -8.07 -3.09
CA LYS A 330 6.83 -8.70 -2.89
C LYS A 330 6.67 -10.18 -2.57
N GLY A 331 5.85 -10.52 -1.56
CA GLY A 331 5.57 -11.91 -1.21
C GLY A 331 5.01 -12.71 -2.39
N PHE A 332 4.11 -12.12 -3.17
CA PHE A 332 3.55 -12.75 -4.35
C PHE A 332 4.57 -12.98 -5.47
N LYS A 333 5.50 -12.03 -5.69
CA LYS A 333 6.64 -12.22 -6.60
C LYS A 333 7.50 -13.40 -6.17
N VAL A 334 7.88 -13.45 -4.90
CA VAL A 334 8.71 -14.54 -4.35
C VAL A 334 8.01 -15.89 -4.49
N TRP A 335 6.70 -15.95 -4.21
CA TRP A 335 5.93 -17.17 -4.42
C TRP A 335 5.90 -17.61 -5.90
N ARG A 336 5.82 -16.68 -6.86
CA ARG A 336 5.85 -17.04 -8.29
C ARG A 336 7.19 -17.60 -8.76
N GLU A 337 8.29 -17.24 -8.09
CA GLU A 337 9.61 -17.82 -8.38
C GLU A 337 9.65 -19.31 -7.99
N HIS A 338 8.92 -19.68 -6.93
CA HIS A 338 8.89 -21.03 -6.37
C HIS A 338 7.48 -21.43 -5.87
N PRO A 339 6.51 -21.69 -6.77
CA PRO A 339 5.11 -21.96 -6.41
C PRO A 339 4.92 -23.21 -5.55
N GLU A 340 5.90 -24.12 -5.53
CA GLU A 340 5.92 -25.31 -4.69
C GLU A 340 6.13 -25.00 -3.19
N ARG A 341 6.53 -23.77 -2.85
CA ARG A 341 6.84 -23.34 -1.48
C ARG A 341 5.69 -22.56 -0.86
N MET A 342 5.63 -22.61 0.46
CA MET A 342 4.88 -21.64 1.25
C MET A 342 5.77 -20.42 1.47
N VAL A 343 5.31 -19.25 1.01
CA VAL A 343 6.02 -17.98 1.19
C VAL A 343 5.28 -17.12 2.17
N GLY A 344 5.88 -16.73 3.29
CA GLY A 344 5.16 -15.93 4.29
C GLY A 344 6.03 -14.96 5.08
N PHE A 345 5.33 -14.18 5.91
CA PHE A 345 5.89 -12.98 6.54
C PHE A 345 6.21 -13.15 8.03
N TYR A 346 5.81 -14.27 8.65
CA TYR A 346 6.02 -14.52 10.08
C TYR A 346 6.82 -15.80 10.30
N PRO A 347 8.15 -15.69 10.38
CA PRO A 347 9.03 -16.83 10.58
C PRO A 347 9.04 -17.23 12.05
N ARG A 348 9.10 -18.53 12.28
CA ARG A 348 9.20 -19.15 13.59
C ARG A 348 10.24 -20.24 13.55
N MET A 349 10.62 -20.70 14.73
CA MET A 349 11.58 -21.78 14.84
C MET A 349 11.00 -22.86 15.73
N ILE A 350 11.24 -24.10 15.34
CA ILE A 350 11.04 -25.26 16.17
C ILE A 350 12.43 -25.79 16.49
N ASP A 351 12.75 -25.85 17.79
CA ASP A 351 14.09 -26.17 18.27
C ASP A 351 14.02 -26.94 19.60
N GLY A 352 15.04 -27.75 19.87
CA GLY A 352 15.16 -28.60 21.06
C GLY A 352 14.67 -30.04 20.89
N ASP A 353 15.00 -30.88 21.87
CA ASP A 353 14.53 -32.26 22.02
C ASP A 353 14.06 -32.47 23.48
N PRO A 354 12.75 -32.61 23.75
CA PRO A 354 11.64 -32.62 22.79
C PRO A 354 11.45 -31.26 22.07
N PRO A 355 10.86 -31.25 20.86
CA PRO A 355 10.72 -30.05 20.03
C PRO A 355 9.83 -28.99 20.67
N GLN A 356 10.32 -27.75 20.74
CA GLN A 356 9.58 -26.61 21.30
C GLN A 356 9.29 -25.53 20.26
N TYR A 357 8.11 -24.92 20.36
CA TYR A 357 7.75 -23.78 19.53
C TYR A 357 8.46 -22.50 20.02
N ARG A 358 9.14 -21.80 19.11
CA ARG A 358 9.91 -20.59 19.39
C ARG A 358 9.50 -19.43 18.49
N ASN A 359 9.49 -18.23 19.07
CA ASN A 359 9.11 -17.02 18.38
C ASN A 359 10.19 -16.50 17.40
N GLU A 360 9.85 -15.45 16.66
CA GLU A 360 10.77 -14.84 15.71
C GLU A 360 12.03 -14.29 16.38
N ARG A 361 11.93 -13.68 17.57
CA ARG A 361 13.11 -13.16 18.28
C ARG A 361 14.15 -14.27 18.53
N TYR A 362 13.68 -15.46 18.91
CA TYR A 362 14.53 -16.63 19.07
C TYR A 362 15.11 -17.09 17.72
N ALA A 363 14.26 -17.21 16.69
CA ALA A 363 14.66 -17.58 15.33
C ALA A 363 15.78 -16.67 14.79
N ARG A 364 15.61 -15.35 14.92
CA ARG A 364 16.61 -14.34 14.56
C ARG A 364 17.90 -14.51 15.36
N GLY A 365 17.81 -14.76 16.68
CA GLY A 365 18.97 -15.07 17.53
C GLY A 365 19.73 -16.34 17.11
N LYS A 366 19.01 -17.34 16.57
CA LYS A 366 19.57 -18.58 16.02
C LYS A 366 19.90 -18.51 14.53
N LYS A 367 19.76 -17.33 13.92
CA LYS A 367 20.00 -17.06 12.49
C LYS A 367 19.28 -18.03 11.55
N GLY A 368 18.07 -18.47 11.91
CA GLY A 368 17.27 -19.28 11.00
C GLY A 368 15.88 -19.63 11.49
N TYR A 369 15.11 -20.21 10.59
CA TYR A 369 13.70 -20.56 10.75
C TYR A 369 13.42 -21.88 10.03
N ASN A 370 12.39 -22.60 10.45
CA ASN A 370 11.89 -23.82 9.82
C ASN A 370 10.37 -23.88 9.81
N LEU A 371 9.72 -22.75 10.13
CA LEU A 371 8.28 -22.64 10.23
C LEU A 371 7.84 -21.26 9.75
N ILE A 372 6.79 -21.21 8.94
CA ILE A 372 6.12 -19.98 8.52
C ILE A 372 4.67 -20.04 9.00
N LEU A 373 4.20 -19.00 9.69
CA LEU A 373 2.78 -18.95 10.08
C LEU A 373 1.92 -18.67 8.85
N THR A 374 0.86 -19.45 8.67
CA THR A 374 -0.04 -19.32 7.51
C THR A 374 -0.90 -18.07 7.56
N GLY A 375 -1.06 -17.47 8.74
CA GLY A 375 -1.80 -16.23 9.00
C GLY A 375 -1.31 -15.01 8.19
N ALA A 376 -0.18 -15.14 7.50
CA ALA A 376 0.20 -14.27 6.38
C ALA A 376 1.15 -15.05 5.46
N ALA A 377 0.60 -15.88 4.57
CA ALA A 377 1.39 -16.69 3.66
C ALA A 377 0.70 -16.98 2.31
N PHE A 378 1.50 -16.89 1.24
CA PHE A 378 1.18 -17.37 -0.09
C PHE A 378 1.40 -18.88 -0.19
N MET A 379 0.42 -19.55 -0.79
CA MET A 379 0.41 -21.00 -1.01
C MET A 379 -0.22 -21.32 -2.37
N ASP A 380 0.09 -22.52 -2.88
CA ASP A 380 -0.63 -23.12 -3.99
C ASP A 380 -1.96 -23.68 -3.48
N SER A 381 -3.08 -23.16 -3.99
CA SER A 381 -4.42 -23.50 -3.53
C SER A 381 -4.79 -24.95 -3.78
N GLU A 382 -4.36 -25.53 -4.91
CA GLU A 382 -4.66 -26.91 -5.23
C GLU A 382 -3.83 -27.86 -4.38
N PHE A 383 -2.54 -27.59 -4.23
CA PHE A 383 -1.66 -28.42 -3.41
C PHE A 383 -1.97 -28.29 -1.92
N ALA A 384 -1.91 -27.07 -1.37
CA ALA A 384 -2.01 -26.84 0.07
C ALA A 384 -3.35 -27.29 0.63
N PHE A 385 -4.47 -26.91 -0.01
CA PHE A 385 -5.79 -27.20 0.53
C PHE A 385 -6.15 -28.68 0.38
N ARG A 386 -5.83 -29.31 -0.76
CA ARG A 386 -6.04 -30.76 -0.93
C ARG A 386 -5.18 -31.56 0.05
N ARG A 387 -3.92 -31.16 0.25
CA ARG A 387 -3.05 -31.82 1.22
C ARG A 387 -3.55 -31.64 2.65
N TYR A 388 -3.99 -30.45 3.02
CA TYR A 388 -4.54 -30.20 4.35
C TYR A 388 -5.83 -30.98 4.61
N TRP A 389 -6.67 -31.19 3.60
CA TRP A 389 -7.92 -31.95 3.69
C TRP A 389 -7.84 -33.42 3.28
N SER A 390 -6.62 -33.91 3.02
CA SER A 390 -6.36 -35.32 2.72
C SER A 390 -6.67 -36.24 3.91
N GLU A 391 -6.79 -37.53 3.66
CA GLU A 391 -7.06 -38.51 4.72
C GLU A 391 -5.88 -38.62 5.69
N GLU A 392 -4.66 -38.49 5.17
CA GLU A 392 -3.43 -38.48 5.96
C GLU A 392 -3.44 -37.35 7.00
N ALA A 393 -4.02 -36.19 6.68
CA ALA A 393 -4.08 -35.05 7.58
C ALA A 393 -5.26 -35.12 8.58
N ARG A 394 -6.14 -36.12 8.50
CA ARG A 394 -7.40 -36.18 9.27
C ARG A 394 -7.17 -36.12 10.77
N GLU A 395 -6.30 -36.97 11.30
CA GLU A 395 -5.99 -37.00 12.73
C GLU A 395 -5.38 -35.67 13.22
N GLY A 396 -4.56 -35.04 12.37
CA GLY A 396 -4.04 -33.70 12.64
C GLY A 396 -5.14 -32.66 12.72
N ARG A 397 -6.07 -32.65 11.76
CA ARG A 397 -7.20 -31.72 11.72
C ARG A 397 -8.12 -31.89 12.93
N ASP A 398 -8.36 -33.12 13.38
CA ASP A 398 -9.15 -33.41 14.59
C ASP A 398 -8.47 -32.82 15.83
N TYR A 399 -7.14 -32.94 15.91
CA TYR A 399 -6.35 -32.36 17.00
C TYR A 399 -6.37 -30.82 16.96
N VAL A 400 -6.25 -30.21 15.77
CA VAL A 400 -6.41 -28.76 15.58
C VAL A 400 -7.77 -28.30 16.05
N HIS A 401 -8.84 -29.00 15.67
CA HIS A 401 -10.20 -28.66 16.05
C HIS A 401 -10.38 -28.72 17.58
N LYS A 402 -9.91 -29.80 18.22
CA LYS A 402 -10.00 -30.00 19.66
C LYS A 402 -9.27 -28.92 20.46
N ASN A 403 -8.11 -28.46 19.97
CA ASN A 403 -7.28 -27.48 20.68
C ASN A 403 -7.53 -26.03 20.24
N PHE A 404 -8.32 -25.81 19.19
CA PHE A 404 -8.56 -24.51 18.57
C PHE A 404 -7.26 -23.73 18.32
N ASN A 405 -6.25 -24.42 17.78
CA ASN A 405 -4.90 -23.90 17.51
C ASN A 405 -4.14 -24.84 16.55
N CYS A 406 -2.97 -24.42 16.09
CA CYS A 406 -1.97 -25.25 15.40
C CYS A 406 -2.31 -25.69 13.96
N GLU A 407 -3.29 -25.07 13.32
CA GLU A 407 -3.60 -25.28 11.90
C GLU A 407 -2.40 -24.93 11.01
N ASP A 408 -1.66 -23.88 11.38
CA ASP A 408 -0.46 -23.42 10.69
C ASP A 408 0.70 -24.43 10.83
N LEU A 409 0.90 -24.97 12.03
CA LEU A 409 1.88 -26.02 12.29
C LEU A 409 1.56 -27.25 11.45
N LEU A 410 0.30 -27.70 11.46
CA LEU A 410 -0.12 -28.85 10.66
C LEU A 410 0.17 -28.62 9.17
N MET A 411 -0.14 -27.44 8.64
CA MET A 411 0.17 -27.10 7.24
C MET A 411 1.67 -27.19 6.95
N ASN A 412 2.55 -26.71 7.84
CA ASN A 412 3.99 -26.82 7.64
C ASN A 412 4.48 -28.29 7.63
N PHE A 413 3.90 -29.16 8.47
CA PHE A 413 4.16 -30.61 8.40
C PHE A 413 3.68 -31.21 7.08
N MET A 414 2.53 -30.77 6.56
CA MET A 414 2.01 -31.24 5.28
C MET A 414 2.95 -30.92 4.12
N TYR A 415 3.53 -29.72 4.12
CA TYR A 415 4.57 -29.33 3.17
C TYR A 415 5.87 -30.13 3.34
N ALA A 416 6.38 -30.28 4.57
CA ALA A 416 7.61 -31.01 4.83
C ALA A 416 7.52 -32.49 4.45
N ASN A 417 6.40 -33.14 4.77
CA ASN A 417 6.18 -34.55 4.45
C ASN A 417 6.15 -34.76 2.92
N ALA A 418 5.44 -33.90 2.18
CA ALA A 418 5.39 -34.00 0.71
C ALA A 418 6.76 -33.83 0.02
N SER A 419 7.66 -33.03 0.60
CA SER A 419 9.00 -32.78 0.05
C SER A 419 10.08 -33.75 0.55
N SER A 420 9.73 -34.70 1.42
CA SER A 420 10.69 -35.64 2.04
C SER A 420 11.37 -36.56 1.01
N GLY A 421 10.90 -36.62 -0.24
CA GLY A 421 11.59 -37.30 -1.36
C GLY A 421 12.55 -36.44 -2.19
N ALA A 422 12.54 -35.11 -2.04
CA ALA A 422 13.25 -34.18 -2.94
C ALA A 422 14.31 -33.30 -2.24
N GLY A 423 14.41 -33.32 -0.91
CA GLY A 423 15.38 -32.50 -0.15
C GLY A 423 15.23 -30.98 -0.37
N GLY A 424 14.11 -30.54 -0.94
CA GLY A 424 13.86 -29.17 -1.36
C GLY A 424 13.35 -28.29 -0.23
N ARG A 425 13.66 -27.00 -0.32
CA ARG A 425 13.10 -25.95 0.55
C ARG A 425 11.58 -25.89 0.41
N THR A 426 10.86 -26.00 1.53
CA THR A 426 9.39 -25.97 1.57
C THR A 426 8.81 -24.63 1.98
N VAL A 427 9.59 -23.85 2.73
CA VAL A 427 9.17 -22.57 3.28
C VAL A 427 10.16 -21.47 2.92
N GLU A 428 9.63 -20.28 2.68
CA GLU A 428 10.42 -19.11 2.34
C GLU A 428 9.88 -17.87 3.04
N TYR A 429 10.80 -17.11 3.63
CA TYR A 429 10.48 -15.93 4.40
C TYR A 429 10.68 -14.66 3.56
N VAL A 430 9.74 -13.74 3.68
CA VAL A 430 9.85 -12.36 3.18
C VAL A 430 9.61 -11.40 4.34
N HIS A 431 10.55 -10.49 4.57
CA HIS A 431 10.47 -9.45 5.58
C HIS A 431 9.55 -8.31 5.11
N PRO A 432 8.41 -8.06 5.79
CA PRO A 432 7.58 -6.91 5.47
C PRO A 432 8.26 -5.63 5.96
N ALA A 433 8.31 -4.60 5.12
CA ALA A 433 8.82 -3.29 5.54
C ALA A 433 7.90 -2.64 6.59
N TRP A 434 6.60 -2.92 6.51
CA TRP A 434 5.62 -2.47 7.48
C TRP A 434 4.51 -3.52 7.63
N ALA A 435 4.23 -3.89 8.87
CA ALA A 435 3.10 -4.73 9.24
C ALA A 435 2.54 -4.27 10.58
N ILE A 436 1.22 -4.11 10.66
CA ILE A 436 0.50 -3.87 11.91
C ILE A 436 -0.30 -5.11 12.25
N ASP A 437 -0.08 -5.59 13.47
CA ASP A 437 -0.87 -6.64 14.10
C ASP A 437 -1.83 -5.99 15.11
N THR A 438 -3.10 -5.91 14.74
CA THR A 438 -4.16 -5.32 15.57
C THR A 438 -4.73 -6.29 16.60
N SER A 439 -4.28 -7.55 16.62
CA SER A 439 -4.73 -8.56 17.59
C SER A 439 -4.49 -8.10 19.03
N LYS A 440 -3.40 -7.35 19.24
CA LYS A 440 -3.00 -6.80 20.55
C LYS A 440 -3.93 -5.69 21.07
N LEU A 441 -4.73 -5.10 20.19
CA LEU A 441 -5.73 -4.09 20.55
C LEU A 441 -7.12 -4.70 20.76
N SER A 442 -7.26 -6.00 20.50
CA SER A 442 -8.52 -6.73 20.58
C SER A 442 -8.61 -7.55 21.86
N SER A 443 -9.79 -7.54 22.50
CA SER A 443 -10.05 -8.35 23.69
C SER A 443 -10.26 -9.84 23.39
N VAL A 444 -10.42 -10.21 22.11
CA VAL A 444 -10.84 -11.55 21.66
C VAL A 444 -9.73 -12.36 20.98
N ALA A 445 -8.48 -11.89 21.00
CA ALA A 445 -7.34 -12.57 20.37
C ALA A 445 -6.94 -13.88 21.08
N ILE A 446 -6.68 -14.94 20.31
CA ILE A 446 -6.33 -16.28 20.80
C ILE A 446 -4.93 -16.33 21.45
N SER A 447 -4.05 -15.39 21.11
CA SER A 447 -2.65 -15.34 21.57
C SER A 447 -2.41 -14.39 22.77
N ARG A 448 -3.49 -13.88 23.40
CA ARG A 448 -3.41 -12.91 24.51
C ARG A 448 -2.53 -13.40 25.67
N ASP A 449 -2.69 -14.66 26.06
CA ASP A 449 -1.78 -15.35 26.96
C ASP A 449 -0.73 -16.09 26.14
N THR A 450 0.40 -15.43 25.91
CA THR A 450 1.45 -15.94 25.03
C THR A 450 2.05 -17.24 25.54
N GLN A 451 2.20 -17.41 26.86
CA GLN A 451 2.82 -18.62 27.41
C GLN A 451 1.90 -19.82 27.22
N LYS A 452 0.63 -19.69 27.61
CA LYS A 452 -0.36 -20.77 27.41
C LYS A 452 -0.51 -21.11 25.92
N HIS A 453 -0.50 -20.09 25.06
CA HIS A 453 -0.54 -20.29 23.61
C HIS A 453 0.67 -21.09 23.10
N TYR A 454 1.87 -20.83 23.62
CA TYR A 454 3.11 -21.52 23.22
C TYR A 454 3.16 -22.95 23.77
N ASP A 455 2.61 -23.18 24.97
CA ASP A 455 2.51 -24.52 25.55
C ASP A 455 1.57 -25.42 24.72
N VAL A 456 0.43 -24.89 24.27
CA VAL A 456 -0.48 -25.61 23.35
C VAL A 456 0.23 -25.92 22.04
N ARG A 457 0.91 -24.94 21.43
CA ARG A 457 1.67 -25.15 20.19
C ARG A 457 2.77 -26.19 20.35
N THR A 458 3.49 -26.17 21.46
CA THR A 458 4.53 -27.18 21.77
C THR A 458 3.93 -28.57 21.90
N LYS A 459 2.74 -28.72 22.50
CA LYS A 459 2.01 -30.01 22.53
C LYS A 459 1.57 -30.46 21.13
N CYS A 460 1.14 -29.52 20.28
CA CYS A 460 0.82 -29.83 18.89
C CYS A 460 2.05 -30.35 18.13
N LEU A 461 3.22 -29.75 18.34
CA LEU A 461 4.46 -30.23 17.73
C LEU A 461 4.78 -31.67 18.12
N ALA A 462 4.70 -32.01 19.42
CA ALA A 462 4.90 -33.38 19.87
C ALA A 462 3.93 -34.36 19.20
N LYS A 463 2.64 -34.00 19.10
CA LYS A 463 1.61 -34.82 18.45
C LYS A 463 1.82 -34.95 16.94
N PHE A 464 2.17 -33.88 16.26
CA PHE A 464 2.36 -33.90 14.80
C PHE A 464 3.66 -34.60 14.42
N SER A 465 4.74 -34.43 15.17
CA SER A 465 5.98 -35.18 14.96
C SER A 465 5.78 -36.68 15.12
N SER A 466 4.89 -37.11 16.03
CA SER A 466 4.59 -38.55 16.19
C SER A 466 3.80 -39.15 15.03
N ILE A 467 2.98 -38.36 14.32
CA ILE A 467 2.14 -38.82 13.21
C ILE A 467 2.88 -38.69 11.86
N TYR A 468 3.53 -37.55 11.64
CA TYR A 468 4.04 -37.15 10.33
C TYR A 468 5.56 -37.23 10.19
N GLY A 469 6.27 -37.55 11.28
CA GLY A 469 7.71 -37.68 11.29
C GLY A 469 8.44 -36.35 11.56
N PRO A 470 9.71 -36.24 11.18
CA PRO A 470 10.57 -35.13 11.57
C PRO A 470 10.14 -33.80 10.94
N LEU A 471 10.63 -32.73 11.56
CA LEU A 471 10.29 -31.35 11.24
C LEU A 471 10.96 -30.85 9.94
N PRO A 472 10.44 -29.76 9.35
CA PRO A 472 11.09 -29.11 8.22
C PRO A 472 12.54 -28.71 8.53
N GLN A 473 13.41 -28.80 7.53
CA GLN A 473 14.80 -28.37 7.63
C GLN A 473 14.91 -26.88 8.00
N LYS A 474 15.92 -26.52 8.79
CA LYS A 474 16.25 -25.12 9.11
C LYS A 474 16.85 -24.40 7.89
N TRP A 475 16.33 -23.21 7.62
CA TRP A 475 16.82 -22.25 6.64
C TRP A 475 17.36 -21.00 7.32
N GLU A 476 18.39 -20.38 6.75
CA GLU A 476 18.95 -19.14 7.27
C GLU A 476 18.22 -17.91 6.71
N PHE A 477 18.32 -16.79 7.43
CA PHE A 477 17.89 -15.48 6.96
C PHE A 477 18.95 -14.86 6.03
N GLY A 478 18.55 -13.86 5.24
CA GLY A 478 19.46 -13.06 4.41
C GLY A 478 20.12 -13.83 3.27
N ARG A 479 19.52 -14.93 2.80
CA ARG A 479 20.05 -15.75 1.68
C ARG A 479 19.59 -15.23 0.32
N ARG A 480 18.56 -14.38 0.26
CA ARG A 480 18.07 -13.85 -1.01
C ARG A 480 18.94 -12.69 -1.52
N GLU A 481 19.22 -12.70 -2.81
CA GLU A 481 19.99 -11.63 -3.47
C GLU A 481 19.29 -10.27 -3.42
N ASP A 482 17.95 -10.27 -3.44
CA ASP A 482 17.13 -9.06 -3.32
C ASP A 482 17.11 -8.46 -1.90
N GLY A 483 17.65 -9.19 -0.91
CA GLY A 483 17.70 -8.76 0.49
C GLY A 483 16.34 -8.69 1.18
N TRP A 484 15.28 -9.25 0.58
CA TRP A 484 13.92 -9.18 1.14
C TRP A 484 13.69 -10.14 2.29
N ASP A 485 14.66 -10.98 2.66
CA ASP A 485 14.59 -11.89 3.80
C ASP A 485 15.54 -11.48 4.96
N LYS A 486 16.03 -10.23 4.93
CA LYS A 486 16.94 -9.69 5.94
C LYS A 486 16.28 -9.37 7.28
#